data_AF-A0AAU7VLP0-F1
#
_entry.id   AF-A0AAU7VLP0-F1
#
_cell.length_a   1.000
_cell.length_b   1.000
_cell.length_c   1.000
_cell.angle_alpha   90.00
_cell.angle_beta   90.00
_cell.angle_gamma   90.00
#
_symmetry.space_group_name_H-M   'P 1'
#
loop_
_entity.id
_entity.type
_entity.pdbx_description
1 polymer ?
#
loop_
_entity_poly.entity_id
_entity_poly.type
_entity_poly.pdbx_seq_one_letter_code
_entity_poly.pdbx_strand_id
1 'polypeptide(L)'
;MDQKEKIKRITSKDPLEQALLKGHGVNDIKADEKKIYLGQFRERVLIALTINQVHQPGTYPEVTDSIKHSRARKLILNRQVNLDRAADYINLARDKNLDFTTVSTKKNDTDIGLIVAADDAVEEEHIFVKDLSERFVEVGLDPKLINLIGEKICRSCYKDIEAKAPELLHLFKEVTFLDKITGVQKCC
;
A
#
# COMPACT_ATOMS: atom_id res chain seq x y z
N MET A 1 -14.38 -23.46 5.62
CA MET A 1 -14.59 -22.76 4.32
C MET A 1 -13.23 -22.43 3.76
N ASP A 2 -12.90 -23.04 2.63
CA ASP A 2 -11.55 -23.07 2.06
C ASP A 2 -11.18 -21.73 1.38
N GLN A 3 -9.99 -21.21 1.65
CA GLN A 3 -9.56 -19.88 1.20
C GLN A 3 -9.39 -19.81 -0.32
N LYS A 4 -9.21 -20.95 -1.01
CA LYS A 4 -9.21 -21.00 -2.48
C LYS A 4 -10.55 -20.54 -3.07
N GLU A 5 -11.68 -20.72 -2.39
CA GLU A 5 -12.99 -20.24 -2.87
C GLU A 5 -13.19 -18.73 -2.69
N LYS A 6 -12.57 -18.12 -1.67
CA LYS A 6 -12.64 -16.66 -1.45
C LYS A 6 -11.83 -15.89 -2.49
N ILE A 7 -10.63 -16.39 -2.83
CA ILE A 7 -9.77 -15.78 -3.85
C ILE A 7 -10.41 -15.95 -5.24
N LYS A 8 -11.01 -17.11 -5.53
CA LYS A 8 -11.70 -17.37 -6.80
C LYS A 8 -12.94 -16.49 -7.02
N ARG A 9 -13.65 -16.08 -5.96
CA ARG A 9 -14.81 -15.18 -6.06
C ARG A 9 -14.44 -13.72 -6.39
N ILE A 10 -13.23 -13.29 -6.05
CA ILE A 10 -12.75 -11.94 -6.37
C ILE A 10 -12.29 -11.87 -7.84
N THR A 11 -11.88 -13.00 -8.42
CA THR A 11 -11.25 -13.07 -9.75
C THR A 11 -12.14 -13.64 -10.86
N SER A 12 -13.44 -13.90 -10.65
CA SER A 12 -14.24 -14.66 -11.64
C SER A 12 -15.59 -14.08 -12.06
N LYS A 13 -15.79 -12.75 -12.01
CA LYS A 13 -16.86 -12.13 -12.80
C LYS A 13 -16.39 -10.78 -13.32
N ASP A 14 -16.11 -10.76 -14.62
CA ASP A 14 -15.96 -9.56 -15.43
C ASP A 14 -17.01 -8.50 -14.98
N PRO A 15 -16.62 -7.25 -14.71
CA PRO A 15 -17.55 -6.16 -14.36
C PRO A 15 -18.77 -6.10 -15.30
N LEU A 16 -18.60 -6.47 -16.57
CA LEU A 16 -19.65 -6.56 -17.56
C LEU A 16 -20.70 -7.63 -17.22
N GLU A 17 -20.27 -8.83 -16.81
CA GLU A 17 -21.19 -9.91 -16.39
C GLU A 17 -21.95 -9.55 -15.11
N GLN A 18 -21.30 -8.86 -14.16
CA GLN A 18 -21.98 -8.41 -12.94
C GLN A 18 -23.03 -7.33 -13.22
N ALA A 19 -22.79 -6.48 -14.23
CA ALA A 19 -23.74 -5.46 -14.66
C ALA A 19 -24.94 -6.04 -15.40
N LEU A 20 -24.71 -7.04 -16.25
CA LEU A 20 -25.77 -7.83 -16.90
C LEU A 20 -26.68 -8.50 -15.85
N LEU A 21 -26.11 -9.06 -14.78
CA LEU A 21 -26.85 -9.69 -13.68
C LEU A 21 -27.65 -8.70 -12.83
N LYS A 22 -27.20 -7.44 -12.73
CA LYS A 22 -27.85 -6.40 -11.92
C LYS A 22 -28.76 -5.47 -12.73
N GLY A 23 -28.75 -5.56 -14.06
CA GLY A 23 -29.45 -4.62 -14.95
C GLY A 23 -28.84 -3.22 -14.96
N HIS A 24 -27.57 -3.08 -14.57
CA HIS A 24 -26.86 -1.80 -14.54
C HIS A 24 -26.29 -1.47 -15.92
N GLY A 25 -26.38 -0.21 -16.34
CA GLY A 25 -25.76 0.23 -17.58
C GLY A 25 -24.24 0.34 -17.46
N VAL A 26 -23.52 0.33 -18.58
CA VAL A 26 -22.05 0.49 -18.61
C VAL A 26 -21.58 1.78 -17.90
N ASN A 27 -22.40 2.83 -17.94
CA ASN A 27 -22.13 4.09 -17.24
C ASN A 27 -22.17 3.94 -15.72
N ASP A 28 -23.08 3.12 -15.18
CA ASP A 28 -23.20 2.87 -13.75
C ASP A 28 -21.98 2.11 -13.24
N ILE A 29 -21.49 1.12 -14.01
CA ILE A 29 -20.26 0.38 -13.70
C ILE A 29 -19.07 1.33 -13.56
N LYS A 30 -18.90 2.21 -14.55
CA LYS A 30 -17.81 3.20 -14.58
C LYS A 30 -17.91 4.20 -13.43
N ALA A 31 -19.13 4.57 -13.04
CA ALA A 31 -19.35 5.44 -11.89
C ALA A 31 -19.01 4.73 -10.57
N ASP A 32 -19.39 3.47 -10.42
CA ASP A 32 -19.10 2.68 -9.22
C ASP A 32 -17.60 2.39 -9.08
N GLU A 33 -16.92 2.07 -10.17
CA GLU A 33 -15.48 1.92 -10.22
C GLU A 33 -14.75 3.18 -9.73
N LYS A 34 -15.15 4.35 -10.22
CA LYS A 34 -14.58 5.63 -9.78
C LYS A 34 -14.80 5.91 -8.30
N LYS A 35 -15.90 5.44 -7.70
CA LYS A 35 -16.10 5.57 -6.23
C LYS A 35 -15.07 4.76 -5.47
N ILE A 36 -14.73 3.56 -5.98
CA ILE A 36 -13.76 2.67 -5.36
C ILE A 36 -12.34 3.23 -5.49
N TYR A 37 -11.95 3.65 -6.69
CA TYR A 37 -10.57 4.05 -7.03
C TYR A 37 -10.33 5.56 -6.97
N LEU A 38 -10.92 6.23 -5.97
CA LEU A 38 -10.67 7.66 -5.68
C LEU A 38 -10.83 8.57 -6.91
N GLY A 39 -11.85 8.32 -7.73
CA GLY A 39 -12.17 9.07 -8.94
C GLY A 39 -11.46 8.60 -10.22
N GLN A 40 -10.60 7.58 -10.14
CA GLN A 40 -9.90 7.00 -11.30
C GLN A 40 -10.61 5.77 -11.86
N PHE A 41 -10.30 5.45 -13.11
CA PHE A 41 -10.61 4.14 -13.69
C PHE A 41 -9.53 3.13 -13.28
N ARG A 42 -9.90 1.87 -13.07
CA ARG A 42 -8.99 0.79 -12.68
C ARG A 42 -7.84 0.61 -13.66
N GLU A 43 -8.10 0.79 -14.94
CA GLU A 43 -7.11 0.69 -16.02
C GLU A 43 -5.95 1.70 -15.86
N ARG A 44 -6.15 2.80 -15.12
CA ARG A 44 -5.15 3.87 -14.92
C ARG A 44 -4.37 3.76 -13.62
N VAL A 45 -4.80 2.87 -12.72
CA VAL A 45 -4.18 2.69 -11.40
C VAL A 45 -2.92 1.85 -11.56
N LEU A 46 -1.79 2.39 -11.11
CA LEU A 46 -0.52 1.68 -11.05
C LEU A 46 -0.41 0.88 -9.74
N ILE A 47 -0.79 1.51 -8.63
CA ILE A 47 -0.76 0.88 -7.30
C ILE A 47 -1.80 1.53 -6.38
N ALA A 48 -2.29 0.77 -5.42
CA ALA A 48 -3.21 1.19 -4.38
C ALA A 48 -2.81 0.63 -3.00
N LEU A 49 -2.95 1.46 -1.97
CA LEU A 49 -2.86 1.07 -0.57
C LEU A 49 -4.19 1.34 0.15
N THR A 50 -4.51 0.51 1.13
CA THR A 50 -5.61 0.78 2.06
C THR A 50 -5.25 1.90 3.05
N ILE A 51 -6.26 2.52 3.68
CA ILE A 51 -6.06 3.54 4.72
C ILE A 51 -5.14 3.01 5.83
N ASN A 52 -5.36 1.77 6.27
CA ASN A 52 -4.56 1.14 7.32
C ASN A 52 -3.10 1.00 6.90
N GLN A 53 -2.83 0.56 5.67
CA GLN A 53 -1.47 0.43 5.14
C GLN A 53 -0.77 1.79 5.03
N VAL A 54 -1.48 2.86 4.65
CA VAL A 54 -0.91 4.21 4.62
C VAL A 54 -0.57 4.72 6.03
N HIS A 55 -1.26 4.25 7.07
CA HIS A 55 -0.96 4.63 8.46
C HIS A 55 0.18 3.83 9.10
N GLN A 56 0.64 2.77 8.44
CA GLN A 56 1.79 2.03 8.91
C GLN A 56 3.06 2.89 8.83
N PRO A 57 3.96 2.77 9.81
CA PRO A 57 5.24 3.46 9.76
C PRO A 57 6.07 2.99 8.56
N GLY A 58 6.81 3.92 7.96
CA GLY A 58 7.64 3.66 6.77
C GLY A 58 6.85 3.73 5.46
N THR A 59 7.52 3.35 4.37
CA THR A 59 6.94 3.36 3.02
C THR A 59 7.02 1.98 2.37
N TYR A 60 6.04 1.66 1.54
CA TYR A 60 6.07 0.48 0.67
C TYR A 60 6.97 0.74 -0.55
N PRO A 61 7.99 -0.11 -0.79
CA PRO A 61 8.84 -0.01 -1.99
C PRO A 61 8.03 -0.03 -3.28
N GLU A 62 6.97 -0.83 -3.35
CA GLU A 62 6.09 -0.98 -4.51
C GLU A 62 5.44 0.36 -4.90
N VAL A 63 5.07 1.17 -3.90
CA VAL A 63 4.54 2.52 -4.13
C VAL A 63 5.65 3.47 -4.55
N THR A 64 6.82 3.36 -3.93
CA THR A 64 7.99 4.17 -4.27
C THR A 64 8.42 3.95 -5.72
N ASP A 65 8.41 2.70 -6.18
CA ASP A 65 8.74 2.33 -7.55
C ASP A 65 7.63 2.73 -8.52
N SER A 66 6.36 2.60 -8.12
CA SER A 66 5.23 3.10 -8.89
C SER A 66 5.28 4.62 -9.09
N ILE A 67 5.71 5.40 -8.09
CA ILE A 67 5.89 6.86 -8.23
C ILE A 67 7.01 7.19 -9.23
N LYS A 68 8.05 6.35 -9.32
CA LYS A 68 9.14 6.51 -10.30
C LYS A 68 8.76 6.00 -11.70
N HIS A 69 7.64 5.31 -11.83
CA HIS A 69 7.20 4.74 -13.10
C HIS A 69 7.00 5.86 -14.15
N SER A 70 7.43 5.64 -15.39
CA SER A 70 7.44 6.68 -16.43
C SER A 70 6.05 7.22 -16.78
N ARG A 71 5.01 6.42 -16.55
CA ARG A 71 3.60 6.78 -16.76
C ARG A 71 2.91 7.32 -15.50
N ALA A 72 3.57 7.35 -14.36
CA ALA A 72 2.99 7.91 -13.14
C ALA A 72 2.81 9.43 -13.29
N ARG A 73 1.61 9.90 -12.96
CA ARG A 73 1.24 11.32 -13.10
C ARG A 73 0.62 11.88 -11.84
N LYS A 74 -0.11 11.07 -11.07
CA LYS A 74 -0.88 11.54 -9.92
C LYS A 74 -0.69 10.66 -8.70
N LEU A 75 -0.56 11.30 -7.54
CA LEU A 75 -0.76 10.69 -6.23
C LEU A 75 -2.09 11.20 -5.66
N ILE A 76 -3.02 10.28 -5.41
CA ILE A 76 -4.36 10.59 -4.92
C ILE A 76 -4.52 10.00 -3.53
N LEU A 77 -4.85 10.84 -2.55
CA LEU A 77 -5.16 10.40 -1.19
C LEU A 77 -6.64 10.49 -0.90
N ASN A 78 -7.16 9.48 -0.20
CA ASN A 78 -8.46 9.58 0.45
C ASN A 78 -8.35 10.55 1.63
N ARG A 79 -9.28 11.51 1.75
CA ARG A 79 -9.29 12.50 2.83
C ARG A 79 -9.40 11.91 4.24
N GLN A 80 -9.79 10.64 4.36
CA GLN A 80 -9.80 9.91 5.63
C GLN A 80 -8.40 9.51 6.11
N VAL A 81 -7.39 9.58 5.24
CA VAL A 81 -5.99 9.36 5.62
C VAL A 81 -5.45 10.56 6.40
N ASN A 82 -4.81 10.29 7.54
CA ASN A 82 -3.99 11.29 8.21
C ASN A 82 -2.79 11.67 7.32
N LEU A 83 -2.71 12.94 6.92
CA LEU A 83 -1.67 13.46 6.04
C LEU A 83 -0.25 13.31 6.60
N ASP A 84 -0.07 13.35 7.93
CA ASP A 84 1.23 13.16 8.56
C ASP A 84 1.77 11.75 8.29
N ARG A 85 0.87 10.76 8.23
CA ARG A 85 1.21 9.37 7.90
C ARG A 85 1.53 9.18 6.42
N ALA A 86 0.94 10.02 5.56
CA ALA A 86 1.20 9.98 4.12
C ALA A 86 2.34 10.91 3.67
N ALA A 87 2.96 11.66 4.59
CA ALA A 87 3.90 12.73 4.27
C ALA A 87 5.07 12.25 3.38
N ASP A 88 5.62 11.07 3.66
CA ASP A 88 6.72 10.50 2.89
C ASP A 88 6.33 10.23 1.43
N TYR A 89 5.13 9.68 1.19
CA TYR A 89 4.61 9.48 -0.17
C TYR A 89 4.35 10.80 -0.89
N ILE A 90 3.79 11.79 -0.18
CA ILE A 90 3.50 13.11 -0.76
C ILE A 90 4.81 13.80 -1.16
N ASN A 91 5.84 13.74 -0.32
CA ASN A 91 7.14 14.33 -0.62
C ASN A 91 7.79 13.63 -1.81
N LEU A 92 7.77 12.29 -1.84
CA LEU A 92 8.30 11.53 -2.97
C LEU A 92 7.58 11.85 -4.30
N ALA A 93 6.25 12.00 -4.26
CA ALA A 93 5.47 12.39 -5.43
C ALA A 93 5.85 13.80 -5.92
N ARG A 94 6.00 14.77 -5.01
CA ARG A 94 6.46 16.13 -5.35
C ARG A 94 7.86 16.12 -5.95
N ASP A 95 8.79 15.37 -5.38
CA ASP A 95 10.17 15.24 -5.89
C ASP A 95 10.21 14.64 -7.31
N LYS A 96 9.19 13.86 -7.67
CA LYS A 96 9.00 13.29 -9.01
C LYS A 96 8.03 14.08 -9.89
N ASN A 97 7.59 15.26 -9.44
CA ASN A 97 6.66 16.14 -10.15
C ASN A 97 5.32 15.47 -10.52
N LEU A 98 4.82 14.57 -9.65
CA LEU A 98 3.46 14.06 -9.77
C LEU A 98 2.47 15.08 -9.17
N ASP A 99 1.30 15.20 -9.78
CA ASP A 99 0.20 15.96 -9.20
C ASP A 99 -0.28 15.28 -7.92
N PHE A 100 -0.38 16.05 -6.85
CA PHE A 100 -0.95 15.58 -5.59
C PHE A 100 -2.38 16.11 -5.43
N THR A 101 -3.32 15.22 -5.12
CA THR A 101 -4.70 15.62 -4.81
C THR A 101 -5.31 14.76 -3.71
N THR A 102 -6.38 15.28 -3.10
CA THR A 102 -7.16 14.57 -2.10
C THR A 102 -8.61 14.44 -2.55
N VAL A 103 -9.20 13.27 -2.33
CA VAL A 103 -10.58 12.95 -2.71
C VAL A 103 -11.36 12.56 -1.46
N SER A 104 -12.56 13.11 -1.31
CA SER A 104 -13.47 12.72 -0.25
C SER A 104 -14.35 11.57 -0.71
N THR A 105 -14.32 10.46 0.01
CA THR A 105 -15.18 9.29 -0.21
C THR A 105 -16.13 9.10 0.97
N LYS A 106 -17.23 8.38 0.78
CA LYS A 106 -18.03 7.92 1.93
C LYS A 106 -17.31 6.73 2.55
N LYS A 107 -17.45 6.57 3.86
CA LYS A 107 -16.79 5.50 4.64
C LYS A 107 -17.07 4.08 4.13
N ASN A 108 -18.19 3.86 3.43
CA ASN A 108 -18.57 2.55 2.91
C ASN A 108 -18.26 2.39 1.41
N ASP A 109 -17.68 3.40 0.75
CA ASP A 109 -17.41 3.35 -0.69
C ASP A 109 -16.10 2.60 -0.98
N THR A 110 -15.06 2.80 -0.15
CA THR A 110 -13.73 2.19 -0.33
C THR A 110 -12.87 2.32 0.92
N ASP A 111 -12.05 1.30 1.17
CA ASP A 111 -10.98 1.33 2.17
C ASP A 111 -9.64 1.80 1.57
N ILE A 112 -9.60 2.14 0.28
CA ILE A 112 -8.39 2.65 -0.38
C ILE A 112 -8.05 4.02 0.21
N GLY A 113 -6.81 4.15 0.66
CA GLY A 113 -6.23 5.34 1.26
C GLY A 113 -5.37 6.14 0.28
N LEU A 114 -4.66 5.45 -0.60
CA LEU A 114 -3.69 6.05 -1.53
C LEU A 114 -3.72 5.32 -2.88
N ILE A 115 -3.64 6.08 -3.97
CA ILE A 115 -3.45 5.58 -5.33
C ILE A 115 -2.33 6.35 -6.02
N VAL A 116 -1.50 5.64 -6.78
CA VAL A 116 -0.67 6.23 -7.85
C VAL A 116 -1.33 5.91 -9.18
N ALA A 117 -1.55 6.92 -10.03
CA ALA A 117 -2.25 6.77 -11.29
C ALA A 117 -1.53 7.44 -12.46
N ALA A 118 -1.78 6.89 -13.66
CA ALA A 118 -1.42 7.46 -14.95
C ALA A 118 -2.56 8.29 -15.54
N ASP A 119 -2.28 9.07 -16.58
CA ASP A 119 -3.32 9.80 -17.35
C ASP A 119 -4.06 8.89 -18.34
N ASP A 120 -3.41 7.79 -18.73
CA ASP A 120 -3.83 6.86 -19.77
C ASP A 120 -3.74 5.41 -19.25
N ALA A 121 -4.42 4.48 -19.92
CA ALA A 121 -4.54 3.09 -19.48
C ALA A 121 -3.17 2.39 -19.42
N VAL A 122 -2.87 1.79 -18.27
CA VAL A 122 -1.68 0.98 -17.97
C VAL A 122 -2.03 -0.49 -17.74
N GLU A 123 -3.28 -0.80 -17.35
CA GLU A 123 -3.82 -2.16 -17.20
C GLU A 123 -2.98 -3.08 -16.28
N GLU A 124 -2.37 -2.54 -15.23
CA GLU A 124 -1.62 -3.33 -14.25
C GLU A 124 -2.53 -4.40 -13.62
N GLU A 125 -2.18 -5.69 -13.69
CA GLU A 125 -3.01 -6.76 -13.14
C GLU A 125 -3.07 -6.73 -11.61
N HIS A 126 -1.93 -6.45 -10.96
CA HIS A 126 -1.74 -6.52 -9.51
C HIS A 126 -1.39 -5.15 -8.92
N ILE A 127 -2.42 -4.38 -8.58
CA ILE A 127 -2.27 -3.03 -8.02
C ILE A 127 -2.22 -2.97 -6.48
N PHE A 128 -2.58 -4.07 -5.80
CA PHE A 128 -2.67 -4.06 -4.33
C PHE A 128 -1.41 -4.64 -3.72
N VAL A 129 -0.90 -3.95 -2.69
CA VAL A 129 0.26 -4.40 -1.93
C VAL A 129 -0.19 -5.23 -0.75
N LYS A 130 0.62 -6.24 -0.39
CA LYS A 130 0.38 -7.07 0.77
C LYS A 130 0.72 -6.34 2.07
N ASP A 131 -0.06 -6.56 3.13
CA ASP A 131 0.21 -5.99 4.44
C ASP A 131 1.56 -6.45 5.01
N LEU A 132 2.28 -5.55 5.68
CA LEU A 132 3.58 -5.88 6.27
C LEU A 132 3.47 -6.98 7.34
N SER A 133 2.39 -6.96 8.12
CA SER A 133 2.15 -7.96 9.17
C SER A 133 2.02 -9.36 8.57
N GLU A 134 1.32 -9.47 7.44
CA GLU A 134 1.19 -10.74 6.71
C GLU A 134 2.53 -11.19 6.13
N ARG A 135 3.30 -10.27 5.55
CA ARG A 135 4.63 -10.58 5.02
C ARG A 135 5.57 -11.12 6.10
N PHE A 136 5.57 -10.53 7.29
CA PHE A 136 6.36 -11.03 8.41
C PHE A 136 5.95 -12.45 8.82
N VAL A 137 4.65 -12.71 8.94
CA VAL A 137 4.16 -14.05 9.31
C VAL A 137 4.58 -15.11 8.30
N GLU A 138 4.55 -14.81 7.01
CA GLU A 138 4.92 -15.78 5.96
C GLU A 138 6.37 -16.22 5.99
N VAL A 139 7.27 -15.33 6.40
CA VAL A 139 8.69 -15.65 6.55
C VAL A 139 9.04 -16.12 7.96
N GLY A 140 8.05 -16.32 8.83
CA GLY A 140 8.25 -16.78 10.20
C GLY A 140 8.84 -15.72 11.14
N LEU A 141 8.45 -14.46 10.94
CA LEU A 141 8.76 -13.32 11.81
C LEU A 141 7.52 -12.89 12.61
N ASP A 142 7.73 -12.28 13.78
CA ASP A 142 6.64 -11.78 14.62
C ASP A 142 6.01 -10.53 13.97
N PRO A 143 4.68 -10.49 13.75
CA PRO A 143 4.00 -9.31 13.19
C PRO A 143 4.17 -8.05 14.06
N LYS A 144 4.51 -8.17 15.35
CA LYS A 144 4.80 -7.02 16.23
C LYS A 144 6.01 -6.21 15.78
N LEU A 145 6.87 -6.74 14.89
CA LEU A 145 7.96 -6.00 14.28
C LEU A 145 7.50 -4.71 13.60
N ILE A 146 6.23 -4.64 13.19
CA ILE A 146 5.65 -3.40 12.63
C ILE A 146 5.76 -2.20 13.58
N ASN A 147 5.71 -2.43 14.90
CA ASN A 147 5.83 -1.38 15.92
C ASN A 147 7.27 -0.91 16.14
N LEU A 148 8.25 -1.59 15.53
CA LEU A 148 9.67 -1.28 15.61
C LEU A 148 10.21 -0.68 14.30
N ILE A 149 9.36 -0.45 13.31
CA ILE A 149 9.76 0.21 12.06
C ILE A 149 10.21 1.65 12.37
N GLY A 150 11.32 2.06 11.75
CA GLY A 150 11.97 3.35 11.97
C GLY A 150 12.84 3.41 13.22
N GLU A 151 12.76 2.41 14.10
CA GLU A 151 13.53 2.30 15.32
C GLU A 151 14.86 1.56 15.11
N LYS A 152 15.76 1.69 16.08
CA LYS A 152 16.98 0.87 16.14
C LYS A 152 16.68 -0.45 16.85
N ILE A 153 17.03 -1.57 16.22
CA ILE A 153 16.83 -2.93 16.75
C ILE A 153 18.16 -3.63 17.04
N CYS A 154 18.13 -4.63 17.92
CA CYS A 154 19.33 -5.38 18.27
C CYS A 154 19.90 -6.17 17.09
N ARG A 155 21.21 -6.41 17.10
CA ARG A 155 21.95 -7.12 16.03
C ARG A 155 21.37 -8.50 15.69
N SER A 156 20.87 -9.24 16.68
CA SER A 156 20.27 -10.56 16.44
C SER A 156 18.95 -10.46 15.67
N CYS A 157 18.06 -9.53 16.05
CA CYS A 157 16.81 -9.29 15.33
C CYS A 157 17.08 -8.74 13.93
N TYR A 158 18.04 -7.83 13.78
CA TYR A 158 18.43 -7.30 12.47
C TYR A 158 18.88 -8.42 11.53
N LYS A 159 19.75 -9.33 12.02
CA LYS A 159 20.21 -10.49 11.26
C LYS A 159 19.11 -11.50 10.94
N ASP A 160 18.15 -11.71 11.84
CA ASP A 160 17.01 -12.60 11.58
C ASP A 160 16.12 -12.03 10.47
N ILE A 161 15.87 -10.71 10.48
CA ILE A 161 15.15 -10.01 9.41
C ILE A 161 15.95 -10.04 8.11
N GLU A 162 17.25 -9.77 8.13
CA GLU A 162 18.12 -9.82 6.95
C GLU A 162 18.11 -11.22 6.30
N ALA A 163 18.08 -12.29 7.10
CA ALA A 163 18.04 -13.65 6.60
C ALA A 163 16.67 -14.06 6.04
N LYS A 164 15.57 -13.59 6.65
CA LYS A 164 14.20 -14.04 6.33
C LYS A 164 13.45 -13.12 5.36
N ALA A 165 13.70 -11.81 5.43
CA ALA A 165 13.03 -10.77 4.64
C ALA A 165 14.01 -9.61 4.34
N PRO A 166 15.06 -9.84 3.54
CA PRO A 166 16.06 -8.81 3.21
C PRO A 166 15.43 -7.57 2.56
N GLU A 167 14.32 -7.72 1.86
CA GLU A 167 13.61 -6.60 1.22
C GLU A 167 12.90 -5.69 2.24
N LEU A 168 12.60 -6.17 3.44
CA LEU A 168 12.01 -5.38 4.53
C LEU A 168 13.06 -4.75 5.44
N LEU A 169 14.34 -5.05 5.23
CA LEU A 169 15.43 -4.60 6.10
C LEU A 169 15.57 -3.06 6.14
N HIS A 170 15.22 -2.39 5.03
CA HIS A 170 15.25 -0.92 4.92
C HIS A 170 14.31 -0.20 5.91
N LEU A 171 13.33 -0.91 6.48
CA LEU A 171 12.40 -0.38 7.47
C LEU A 171 13.02 -0.27 8.88
N PHE A 172 14.20 -0.87 9.09
CA PHE A 172 14.85 -0.97 10.39
C PHE A 172 16.27 -0.41 10.37
N LYS A 173 16.78 -0.05 11.55
CA LYS A 173 18.19 0.35 11.73
C LYS A 173 18.85 -0.59 12.74
N GLU A 174 20.07 -1.05 12.46
CA GLU A 174 20.83 -1.81 13.47
C GLU A 174 21.31 -0.86 14.57
N VAL A 175 21.19 -1.26 15.84
CA VAL A 175 21.87 -0.57 16.94
C VAL A 175 23.38 -0.67 16.78
N THR A 176 24.06 0.46 16.85
CA THR A 176 25.52 0.50 16.80
C THR A 176 26.14 0.27 18.19
N PHE A 177 27.46 0.08 18.25
CA PHE A 177 28.19 -0.07 19.52
C PHE A 177 27.98 1.11 20.47
N LEU A 178 27.92 2.34 19.94
CA LEU A 178 27.68 3.55 20.73
C LEU A 178 26.26 3.60 21.33
N ASP A 179 25.26 3.11 20.61
CA ASP A 179 23.86 3.07 21.08
C ASP A 179 23.68 2.17 22.30
N LYS A 180 24.45 1.07 22.36
CA LYS A 180 24.44 0.14 23.51
C LYS A 180 25.02 0.76 24.77
N ILE A 181 26.01 1.64 24.63
CA ILE A 181 26.66 2.32 25.76
C ILE A 181 25.70 3.35 26.39
N THR A 182 24.80 3.94 25.60
CA THR A 182 23.80 4.92 26.07
C THR A 182 22.48 4.27 26.50
N GLY A 183 22.41 2.94 26.59
CA GLY A 183 21.21 2.20 27.01
C GLY A 183 20.10 2.10 25.96
N VAL A 184 20.36 2.41 24.70
CA VAL A 184 19.39 2.25 23.60
C VAL A 184 19.44 0.80 23.12
N GLN A 185 18.67 -0.06 23.79
CA GLN A 185 18.45 -1.43 23.33
C GLN A 185 16.96 -1.77 23.42
N LYS A 186 16.23 -1.53 22.33
CA LYS A 186 14.92 -2.15 22.13
C LYS A 186 15.18 -3.55 21.54
N CYS A 187 15.21 -4.55 22.43
CA CYS A 187 15.04 -5.95 22.02
C CYS A 187 13.55 -6.24 21.89
N CYS A 188 13.20 -7.06 20.90
CA CYS A 188 11.90 -7.72 20.83
C CYS A 188 11.67 -8.60 22.07
#